data_AF-C4M8Q7-F1
#
_entry.id   AF-C4M8Q7-F1
#
_cell.length_a   1.000
_cell.length_b   1.000
_cell.length_c   1.000
_cell.angle_alpha   90.00
_cell.angle_beta   90.00
_cell.angle_gamma   90.00
#
_symmetry.space_group_name_H-M   'P 1'
#
loop_
_entity.id
_entity.type
_entity.pdbx_description
1 polymer ?
#
loop_
_entity_poly.entity_id
_entity_poly.type
_entity_poly.pdbx_seq_one_letter_code
_entity_poly.pdbx_strand_id
1 'polypeptide(L)'
;MKQLEKVYLSIVLNYLKHFSVIVKFILINKKCWDACQMMKINPMAIDKMGQHSYMYILEPASQLRNELEILNRIDTIKITADLFLVFLKQLKEKSQDFVIQNRFYSYNFKFLEGFEKRILNIHLYIDELHHFEGNFKGFTRLQQLTIESNNVSLNLLHILPESQQFMKLLHIIGSFDQQFVNHISEYRIQRVIIESSRSFIESLPLSKSISNVLLISNDWKDSDVNHLTIHQNKEGWLKWNINESNHCLFNQLYYPSKLIIHGQGSISSNYDINDDSENIVSGIDFSSYNQLCSLSLQTNSVPITLPTSLTYLELNSPSENPVINCPILSSFSLVNTQNPITLSFSSCLTSIKLTHSQCIIEEPLLQIKEIELFSSILYNDFVKMTSLTKMILVECSIIFTQLPDSLLDLSLISCKSRKSIPSTFLPSHLSSIKIHSCDFLFPMNFPQSLQSLDLFIENEVTECIDLMPLKLISLYVRGTLVNVVIPTTLQKLYLYGIKENLNMDFSHFSNLKCFAYENGKEIDSFVLPSHLHLLKIQPVVPHLQINQVDYIQCISFENEQPHFKNFHTDFLGEICSI
;
A
#
# COMPACT_ATOMS: atom_id res chain seq x y z
N MET A 1 -24.23 -19.42 -18.85
CA MET A 1 -23.87 -18.00 -18.56
C MET A 1 -24.01 -17.70 -17.06
N LYS A 2 -22.92 -17.58 -16.29
CA LYS A 2 -22.99 -17.18 -14.86
C LYS A 2 -23.42 -15.73 -14.71
N GLN A 3 -24.45 -15.50 -13.92
CA GLN A 3 -24.98 -14.16 -13.69
C GLN A 3 -24.19 -13.48 -12.57
N LEU A 4 -23.29 -12.57 -12.93
CA LEU A 4 -22.50 -11.70 -12.03
C LEU A 4 -23.19 -11.42 -10.68
N GLU A 5 -22.60 -11.89 -9.57
CA GLU A 5 -23.19 -11.75 -8.25
C GLU A 5 -23.11 -10.31 -7.70
N LYS A 6 -24.07 -9.96 -6.85
CA LYS A 6 -24.18 -8.61 -6.26
C LYS A 6 -22.93 -8.17 -5.47
N VAL A 7 -22.18 -9.10 -4.88
CA VAL A 7 -20.97 -8.80 -4.09
C VAL A 7 -19.86 -8.27 -5.02
N TYR A 8 -19.67 -8.87 -6.20
CA TYR A 8 -18.70 -8.36 -7.18
C TYR A 8 -19.14 -7.03 -7.78
N LEU A 9 -20.44 -6.88 -8.04
CA LEU A 9 -21.02 -5.59 -8.45
C LEU A 9 -20.81 -4.49 -7.40
N SER A 10 -20.83 -4.84 -6.10
CA SER A 10 -20.56 -3.88 -5.03
C SER A 10 -19.12 -3.36 -5.01
N ILE A 11 -18.15 -4.14 -5.51
CA ILE A 11 -16.77 -3.69 -5.69
C ILE A 11 -16.70 -2.62 -6.79
N VAL A 12 -17.44 -2.82 -7.89
CA VAL A 12 -17.51 -1.85 -9.01
C VAL A 12 -18.05 -0.50 -8.53
N LEU A 13 -19.02 -0.50 -7.60
CA LEU A 13 -19.58 0.73 -7.02
C LEU A 13 -18.53 1.63 -6.36
N ASN A 14 -17.45 1.07 -5.80
CA ASN A 14 -16.36 1.87 -5.21
C ASN A 14 -15.62 2.73 -6.24
N TYR A 15 -15.75 2.39 -7.53
CA TYR A 15 -15.14 3.13 -8.64
C TYR A 15 -16.12 4.08 -9.34
N LEU A 16 -17.42 4.00 -9.04
CA LEU A 16 -18.43 4.89 -9.61
C LEU A 16 -18.51 6.19 -8.80
N LYS A 17 -17.78 7.20 -9.25
CA LYS A 17 -17.65 8.50 -8.56
C LYS A 17 -18.79 9.49 -8.82
N HIS A 18 -19.66 9.21 -9.79
CA HIS A 18 -20.75 10.11 -10.18
C HIS A 18 -22.11 9.46 -10.08
N PHE A 19 -23.06 10.18 -9.51
CA PHE A 19 -24.45 9.73 -9.38
C PHE A 19 -25.08 9.38 -10.73
N SER A 20 -24.83 10.16 -11.78
CA SER A 20 -25.33 9.87 -13.13
C SER A 20 -24.88 8.50 -13.67
N VAL A 21 -23.69 8.05 -13.30
CA VAL A 21 -23.16 6.72 -13.65
C VAL A 21 -23.84 5.64 -12.81
N ILE A 22 -24.15 5.92 -11.54
CA ILE A 22 -24.92 5.02 -10.68
C ILE A 22 -26.36 4.87 -11.19
N VAL A 23 -27.01 5.94 -11.64
CA VAL A 23 -28.34 5.87 -12.27
C VAL A 23 -28.29 4.97 -13.51
N LYS A 24 -27.28 5.10 -14.36
CA LYS A 24 -27.10 4.18 -15.50
C LYS A 24 -26.85 2.74 -15.04
N PHE A 25 -26.04 2.56 -14.01
CA PHE A 25 -25.68 1.25 -13.47
C PHE A 25 -26.89 0.49 -12.92
N ILE A 26 -27.76 1.14 -12.14
CA ILE A 26 -28.97 0.50 -11.60
C ILE A 26 -29.96 0.09 -12.68
N LEU A 27 -29.96 0.77 -13.83
CA LEU A 27 -30.83 0.45 -14.97
C LEU A 27 -30.34 -0.76 -15.77
N ILE A 28 -29.10 -1.23 -15.56
CA ILE A 28 -28.55 -2.39 -16.27
C ILE A 28 -29.35 -3.66 -15.94
N ASN A 29 -29.56 -3.94 -14.65
CA ASN A 29 -30.40 -5.04 -14.17
C ASN A 29 -30.70 -4.93 -12.66
N LYS A 30 -31.60 -5.79 -12.17
CA LYS A 30 -32.00 -5.85 -10.75
C LYS A 30 -30.82 -6.09 -9.79
N LYS A 31 -29.82 -6.90 -10.17
CA LYS A 31 -28.65 -7.18 -9.31
C LYS A 31 -27.78 -5.91 -9.12
N CYS A 32 -27.70 -5.05 -10.12
CA CYS A 32 -27.03 -3.75 -10.00
C CYS A 32 -27.78 -2.82 -9.04
N TRP A 33 -29.12 -2.79 -9.11
CA TRP A 33 -29.95 -2.08 -8.12
C TRP A 33 -29.70 -2.62 -6.70
N ASP A 34 -29.76 -3.94 -6.52
CA ASP A 34 -29.55 -4.58 -5.21
C ASP A 34 -28.14 -4.31 -4.66
N ALA A 35 -27.12 -4.26 -5.52
CA ALA A 35 -25.76 -3.90 -5.14
C ALA A 35 -25.68 -2.42 -4.69
N CYS A 36 -26.37 -1.49 -5.36
CA CYS A 36 -26.43 -0.09 -4.94
C CYS A 36 -27.05 0.09 -3.55
N GLN A 37 -28.01 -0.74 -3.19
CA GLN A 37 -28.62 -0.73 -1.85
C GLN A 37 -27.64 -1.16 -0.73
N MET A 38 -26.45 -1.67 -1.07
CA MET A 38 -25.39 -1.99 -0.12
C MET A 38 -24.42 -0.81 0.12
N MET A 39 -24.57 0.29 -0.61
CA MET A 39 -23.72 1.47 -0.42
C MET A 39 -23.98 2.09 0.95
N LYS A 40 -22.91 2.24 1.73
CA LYS A 40 -22.96 2.88 3.06
C LYS A 40 -22.83 4.39 3.01
N ILE A 41 -22.25 4.92 1.93
CA ILE A 41 -21.95 6.33 1.74
C ILE A 41 -22.47 6.73 0.37
N ASN A 42 -23.14 7.87 0.28
CA ASN A 42 -23.59 8.39 -1.01
C ASN A 42 -22.38 8.81 -1.88
N PRO A 43 -22.49 8.65 -3.21
CA PRO A 43 -21.39 8.85 -4.16
C PRO A 43 -20.98 10.31 -4.37
N MET A 44 -21.78 11.27 -3.89
CA MET A 44 -21.70 12.72 -4.15
C MET A 44 -20.54 13.16 -5.07
N ALA A 45 -20.87 13.35 -6.35
CA ALA A 45 -19.97 14.02 -7.28
C ALA A 45 -20.03 15.52 -7.04
N ILE A 46 -19.10 16.02 -6.23
CA ILE A 46 -18.70 17.41 -6.37
C ILE A 46 -17.47 17.39 -7.24
N ASP A 47 -17.71 17.54 -8.55
CA ASP A 47 -16.66 18.07 -9.40
C ASP A 47 -16.18 19.38 -8.77
N LYS A 48 -14.89 19.66 -8.91
CA LYS A 48 -14.22 20.88 -8.44
C LYS A 48 -14.75 22.14 -9.15
N MET A 49 -16.06 22.38 -9.14
CA MET A 49 -16.65 23.64 -9.55
C MET A 49 -16.49 24.61 -8.39
N GLY A 50 -15.58 25.56 -8.60
CA GLY A 50 -15.32 26.65 -7.70
C GLY A 50 -16.61 27.39 -7.33
N GLN A 51 -16.66 27.77 -6.05
CA GLN A 51 -16.96 29.13 -5.61
C GLN A 51 -17.99 29.94 -6.42
N HIS A 52 -19.14 30.17 -5.75
CA HIS A 52 -19.91 31.41 -5.77
C HIS A 52 -20.87 31.67 -6.94
N SER A 53 -21.92 30.85 -7.10
CA SER A 53 -23.21 31.40 -7.53
C SER A 53 -24.40 30.54 -7.08
N TYR A 54 -25.41 31.20 -6.50
CA TYR A 54 -26.68 30.61 -6.05
C TYR A 54 -27.43 29.87 -7.17
N MET A 55 -27.21 30.23 -8.44
CA MET A 55 -27.82 29.53 -9.59
C MET A 55 -27.30 28.09 -9.77
N TYR A 56 -26.15 27.74 -9.21
CA TYR A 56 -25.56 26.41 -9.33
C TYR A 56 -25.98 25.43 -8.23
N ILE A 57 -26.88 25.81 -7.31
CA ILE A 57 -27.32 24.94 -6.21
C ILE A 57 -28.48 24.01 -6.63
N LEU A 58 -29.29 24.42 -7.62
CA LEU A 58 -30.51 23.68 -7.99
C LEU A 58 -30.24 22.28 -8.53
N GLU A 59 -29.25 22.13 -9.40
CA GLU A 59 -28.88 20.83 -9.96
C GLU A 59 -28.27 19.89 -8.89
N PRO A 60 -27.26 20.30 -8.10
CA PRO A 60 -26.76 19.51 -6.97
C PRO A 60 -27.85 19.17 -5.92
N ALA A 61 -28.78 20.09 -5.65
CA ALA A 61 -29.89 19.84 -4.75
C ALA A 61 -30.85 18.78 -5.29
N SER A 62 -31.19 18.85 -6.58
CA SER A 62 -32.00 17.83 -7.26
C SER A 62 -31.30 16.47 -7.25
N GLN A 63 -29.99 16.44 -7.55
CA GLN A 63 -29.19 15.22 -7.51
C GLN A 63 -29.15 14.61 -6.10
N LEU A 64 -28.87 15.40 -5.06
CA LEU A 64 -28.86 14.91 -3.67
C LEU A 64 -30.24 14.37 -3.26
N ARG A 65 -31.34 15.05 -3.63
CA ARG A 65 -32.69 14.54 -3.37
C ARG A 65 -32.88 13.16 -3.98
N ASN A 66 -32.52 13.01 -5.26
CA ASN A 66 -32.64 11.73 -5.97
C ASN A 66 -31.71 10.66 -5.37
N GLU A 67 -30.49 11.03 -4.95
CA GLU A 67 -29.57 10.14 -4.22
C GLU A 67 -30.21 9.63 -2.93
N LEU A 68 -30.79 10.51 -2.11
CA LEU A 68 -31.40 10.15 -0.83
C LEU A 68 -32.68 9.33 -0.99
N GLU A 69 -33.40 9.49 -2.10
CA GLU A 69 -34.57 8.68 -2.45
C GLU A 69 -34.16 7.27 -2.93
N ILE A 70 -33.16 7.19 -3.80
CA ILE A 70 -32.70 5.92 -4.39
C ILE A 70 -31.86 5.11 -3.39
N LEU A 71 -30.98 5.77 -2.63
CA LEU A 71 -30.04 5.16 -1.69
C LEU A 71 -30.53 5.31 -0.24
N ASN A 72 -31.72 4.78 0.05
CA ASN A 72 -32.38 4.96 1.35
C ASN A 72 -31.68 4.24 2.54
N ARG A 73 -30.68 3.39 2.27
CA ARG A 73 -29.92 2.61 3.27
C ARG A 73 -28.51 3.12 3.57
N ILE A 74 -28.14 4.31 3.10
CA ILE A 74 -26.84 4.88 3.44
C ILE A 74 -26.74 5.12 4.96
N ASP A 75 -25.57 4.81 5.52
CA ASP A 75 -25.21 5.07 6.91
C ASP A 75 -24.69 6.51 7.07
N THR A 76 -24.00 7.03 6.05
CA THR A 76 -23.34 8.34 6.07
C THR A 76 -23.68 9.15 4.81
N ILE A 77 -24.06 10.41 5.02
CA ILE A 77 -24.35 11.40 3.99
C ILE A 77 -23.15 12.35 3.89
N LYS A 78 -22.46 12.31 2.75
CA LYS A 78 -21.55 13.34 2.27
C LYS A 78 -22.35 14.47 1.64
N ILE A 79 -22.08 15.70 2.05
CA ILE A 79 -22.85 16.89 1.65
C ILE A 79 -21.96 18.15 1.65
N THR A 80 -22.28 19.16 0.86
CA THR A 80 -21.71 20.51 1.04
C THR A 80 -22.40 21.26 2.18
N ALA A 81 -21.72 22.26 2.73
CA ALA A 81 -22.30 23.26 3.63
C ALA A 81 -23.56 23.90 3.03
N ASP A 82 -23.52 24.33 1.77
CA ASP A 82 -24.65 24.99 1.12
C ASP A 82 -25.88 24.07 1.02
N LEU A 83 -25.67 22.82 0.56
CA LEU A 83 -26.75 21.83 0.49
C LEU A 83 -27.23 21.42 1.87
N PHE A 84 -26.33 21.32 2.86
CA PHE A 84 -26.71 21.05 4.24
C PHE A 84 -27.69 22.10 4.77
N LEU A 85 -27.43 23.38 4.50
CA LEU A 85 -28.30 24.48 4.89
C LEU A 85 -29.66 24.43 4.16
N VAL A 86 -29.66 24.12 2.86
CA VAL A 86 -30.89 23.97 2.06
C VAL A 86 -31.76 22.81 2.56
N PHE A 87 -31.14 21.68 2.91
CA PHE A 87 -31.84 20.45 3.31
C PHE A 87 -32.02 20.31 4.83
N LEU A 88 -31.68 21.32 5.62
CA LEU A 88 -31.58 21.25 7.08
C LEU A 88 -32.80 20.60 7.75
N LYS A 89 -34.02 21.00 7.36
CA LYS A 89 -35.25 20.43 7.92
C LYS A 89 -35.39 18.93 7.62
N GLN A 90 -35.11 18.53 6.38
CA GLN A 90 -35.20 17.13 5.95
C GLN A 90 -34.13 16.27 6.62
N LEU A 91 -32.91 16.80 6.79
CA LEU A 91 -31.80 16.10 7.43
C LEU A 91 -32.01 15.92 8.94
N LYS A 92 -32.79 16.80 9.60
CA LYS A 92 -33.14 16.62 11.02
C LYS A 92 -33.97 15.36 11.27
N GLU A 93 -34.77 14.95 10.30
CA GLU A 93 -35.64 13.75 10.40
C GLU A 93 -34.89 12.44 10.07
N LYS A 94 -33.64 12.53 9.63
CA LYS A 94 -32.80 11.40 9.19
C LYS A 94 -31.91 10.90 10.33
N SER A 95 -31.61 9.60 10.40
CA SER A 95 -30.75 9.03 11.45
C SER A 95 -29.27 8.92 11.05
N GLN A 96 -28.94 9.25 9.80
CA GLN A 96 -27.62 9.10 9.21
C GLN A 96 -26.56 10.03 9.81
N ASP A 97 -25.30 9.63 9.65
CA ASP A 97 -24.13 10.46 9.94
C ASP A 97 -23.82 11.42 8.79
N PHE A 98 -23.04 12.47 9.06
CA PHE A 98 -22.74 13.53 8.10
C PHE A 98 -21.25 13.80 7.94
N VAL A 99 -20.83 13.96 6.68
CA VAL A 99 -19.51 14.45 6.29
C VAL A 99 -19.71 15.72 5.46
N ILE A 100 -19.38 16.87 6.05
CA ILE A 100 -19.47 18.17 5.37
C ILE A 100 -18.15 18.41 4.64
N GLN A 101 -18.20 18.54 3.30
CA GLN A 101 -17.00 18.47 2.46
C GLN A 101 -16.29 19.81 2.21
N ASN A 102 -17.02 20.92 2.20
CA ASN A 102 -16.47 22.25 1.94
C ASN A 102 -16.56 23.14 3.18
N ARG A 103 -16.04 24.37 3.05
CA ARG A 103 -16.04 25.38 4.11
C ARG A 103 -17.46 25.66 4.61
N PHE A 104 -17.64 25.46 5.90
CA PHE A 104 -18.81 25.84 6.65
C PHE A 104 -18.48 27.14 7.39
N TYR A 105 -19.16 28.23 7.04
CA TYR A 105 -18.86 29.54 7.61
C TYR A 105 -19.32 29.67 9.08
N SER A 106 -18.53 30.37 9.89
CA SER A 106 -18.75 30.58 11.33
C SER A 106 -20.13 31.15 11.66
N TYR A 107 -20.64 32.12 10.90
CA TYR A 107 -21.97 32.71 11.12
C TYR A 107 -23.13 31.72 10.90
N ASN A 108 -22.88 30.60 10.22
CA ASN A 108 -23.85 29.52 10.04
C ASN A 108 -23.76 28.45 11.13
N PHE A 109 -22.83 28.55 12.10
CA PHE A 109 -22.56 27.47 13.07
C PHE A 109 -23.79 27.00 13.85
N LYS A 110 -24.69 27.93 14.21
CA LYS A 110 -25.97 27.62 14.89
C LYS A 110 -26.84 26.60 14.13
N PHE A 111 -26.69 26.50 12.81
CA PHE A 111 -27.44 25.54 12.01
C PHE A 111 -26.99 24.07 12.21
N LEU A 112 -25.86 23.85 12.88
CA LEU A 112 -25.42 22.52 13.30
C LEU A 112 -26.14 22.02 14.56
N GLU A 113 -26.92 22.87 15.23
CA GLU A 113 -27.64 22.50 16.46
C GLU A 113 -28.61 21.34 16.20
N GLY A 114 -28.44 20.25 16.97
CA GLY A 114 -29.16 18.98 16.82
C GLY A 114 -28.49 17.97 15.89
N PHE A 115 -27.30 18.27 15.35
CA PHE A 115 -26.49 17.36 14.51
C PHE A 115 -25.17 16.93 15.15
N GLU A 116 -24.88 17.37 16.38
CA GLU A 116 -23.57 17.23 17.04
C GLU A 116 -23.12 15.76 17.14
N LYS A 117 -24.06 14.86 17.44
CA LYS A 117 -23.80 13.42 17.54
C LYS A 117 -23.74 12.68 16.19
N ARG A 118 -24.00 13.37 15.08
CA ARG A 118 -24.06 12.79 13.72
C ARG A 118 -22.98 13.34 12.79
N ILE A 119 -22.38 14.48 13.11
CA ILE A 119 -21.32 15.07 12.28
C ILE A 119 -19.99 14.36 12.57
N LEU A 120 -19.42 13.75 11.52
CA LEU A 120 -18.12 13.08 11.54
C LEU A 120 -16.99 14.00 11.08
N ASN A 121 -17.26 14.83 10.06
CA ASN A 121 -16.25 15.69 9.45
C ASN A 121 -16.81 17.09 9.20
N ILE A 122 -16.03 18.11 9.51
CA ILE A 122 -16.36 19.50 9.20
C ILE A 122 -15.12 20.35 8.95
N HIS A 123 -15.24 21.28 7.99
CA HIS A 123 -14.28 22.36 7.76
C HIS A 123 -14.94 23.68 8.15
N LEU A 124 -14.58 24.23 9.30
CA LEU A 124 -15.05 25.53 9.79
C LEU A 124 -14.18 26.65 9.23
N TYR A 125 -14.80 27.66 8.62
CA TYR A 125 -14.14 28.88 8.18
C TYR A 125 -14.60 30.06 9.03
N ILE A 126 -13.66 30.79 9.61
CA ILE A 126 -13.89 31.93 10.50
C ILE A 126 -13.26 33.17 9.86
N ASP A 127 -14.07 34.18 9.61
CA ASP A 127 -13.66 35.49 9.10
C ASP A 127 -13.66 36.56 10.19
N GLU A 128 -12.93 37.66 9.96
CA GLU A 128 -12.87 38.81 10.88
C GLU A 128 -14.23 39.44 11.16
N LEU A 129 -15.17 39.33 10.22
CA LEU A 129 -16.46 40.00 10.29
C LEU A 129 -17.40 39.38 11.32
N HIS A 130 -17.14 38.14 11.76
CA HIS A 130 -18.04 37.42 12.66
C HIS A 130 -17.28 36.83 13.85
N HIS A 131 -17.57 37.35 15.05
CA HIS A 131 -17.12 36.71 16.29
C HIS A 131 -17.71 35.29 16.38
N PHE A 132 -16.83 34.30 16.48
CA PHE A 132 -17.22 32.91 16.65
C PHE A 132 -17.29 32.55 18.14
N GLU A 133 -18.49 32.31 18.65
CA GLU A 133 -18.76 31.89 20.04
C GLU A 133 -19.09 30.39 20.16
N GLY A 134 -18.99 29.63 19.06
CA GLY A 134 -19.30 28.20 19.03
C GLY A 134 -18.19 27.32 19.62
N ASN A 135 -18.54 26.08 19.94
CA ASN A 135 -17.58 25.04 20.32
C ASN A 135 -18.02 23.65 19.85
N PHE A 136 -17.07 22.73 19.77
CA PHE A 136 -17.27 21.35 19.33
C PHE A 136 -17.36 20.33 20.48
N LYS A 137 -17.51 20.75 21.74
CA LYS A 137 -17.56 19.82 22.89
C LYS A 137 -18.73 18.83 22.81
N GLY A 138 -19.86 19.26 22.24
CA GLY A 138 -21.02 18.39 22.00
C GLY A 138 -20.83 17.36 20.87
N PHE A 139 -19.80 17.50 20.03
CA PHE A 139 -19.62 16.74 18.80
C PHE A 139 -18.87 15.43 19.03
N THR A 140 -19.44 14.58 19.87
CA THR A 140 -18.84 13.33 20.40
C THR A 140 -18.37 12.30 19.35
N ARG A 141 -18.80 12.42 18.09
CA ARG A 141 -18.44 11.51 16.99
C ARG A 141 -17.58 12.14 15.90
N LEU A 142 -17.16 13.39 16.10
CA LEU A 142 -16.28 14.10 15.19
C LEU A 142 -14.93 13.37 15.06
N GLN A 143 -14.58 12.98 13.84
CA GLN A 143 -13.34 12.30 13.49
C GLN A 143 -12.34 13.23 12.80
N GLN A 144 -12.82 14.21 12.02
CA GLN A 144 -11.97 15.16 11.32
C GLN A 144 -12.48 16.59 11.48
N LEU A 145 -11.60 17.50 11.87
CA LEU A 145 -11.91 18.91 12.04
C LEU A 145 -10.85 19.75 11.33
N THR A 146 -11.28 20.59 10.39
CA THR A 146 -10.45 21.66 9.84
C THR A 146 -10.97 23.00 10.34
N ILE A 147 -10.11 23.83 10.92
CA ILE A 147 -10.42 25.20 11.33
C ILE A 147 -9.54 26.12 10.52
N GLU A 148 -10.16 26.98 9.71
CA GLU A 148 -9.48 28.00 8.94
C GLU A 148 -9.90 29.37 9.47
N SER A 149 -8.93 30.11 9.98
CA SER A 149 -9.09 31.45 10.50
C SER A 149 -8.39 32.45 9.60
N ASN A 150 -9.13 33.42 9.09
CA ASN A 150 -8.56 34.52 8.33
C ASN A 150 -8.42 35.74 9.23
N ASN A 151 -7.18 36.08 9.58
CA ASN A 151 -6.79 37.23 10.43
C ASN A 151 -7.47 37.33 11.82
N VAL A 152 -8.14 36.27 12.29
CA VAL A 152 -8.68 36.21 13.66
C VAL A 152 -7.78 35.31 14.50
N SER A 153 -7.35 35.79 15.67
CA SER A 153 -6.70 34.93 16.65
C SER A 153 -7.75 34.16 17.43
N LEU A 154 -7.72 32.83 17.31
CA LEU A 154 -8.67 31.94 17.98
C LEU A 154 -8.10 31.37 19.27
N ASN A 155 -8.94 31.22 20.29
CA ASN A 155 -8.64 30.37 21.44
C ASN A 155 -9.13 28.95 21.13
N LEU A 156 -8.21 28.10 20.67
CA LEU A 156 -8.58 26.76 20.21
C LEU A 156 -9.03 25.84 21.34
N LEU A 157 -8.53 26.04 22.56
CA LEU A 157 -8.93 25.23 23.72
C LEU A 157 -10.43 25.36 24.05
N HIS A 158 -11.04 26.51 23.74
CA HIS A 158 -12.48 26.69 23.89
C HIS A 158 -13.29 26.11 22.72
N ILE A 159 -12.72 26.03 21.53
CA ILE A 159 -13.41 25.61 20.30
C ILE A 159 -13.40 24.09 20.15
N LEU A 160 -12.29 23.43 20.49
CA LEU A 160 -12.08 22.01 20.21
C LEU A 160 -13.03 21.08 20.97
N PRO A 161 -13.20 19.83 20.49
CA PRO A 161 -13.91 18.79 21.23
C PRO A 161 -13.25 18.46 22.57
N GLU A 162 -13.92 17.65 23.40
CA GLU A 162 -13.35 17.15 24.65
C GLU A 162 -12.05 16.36 24.41
N SER A 163 -11.01 16.58 25.23
CA SER A 163 -9.66 16.01 25.02
C SER A 163 -9.61 14.48 24.98
N GLN A 164 -10.56 13.82 25.65
CA GLN A 164 -10.69 12.36 25.67
C GLN A 164 -11.27 11.77 24.38
N GLN A 165 -11.88 12.59 23.52
CA GLN A 165 -12.43 12.14 22.26
C GLN A 165 -11.30 11.80 21.28
N PHE A 166 -11.38 10.62 20.68
CA PHE A 166 -10.46 10.24 19.63
C PHE A 166 -10.78 10.97 18.33
N MET A 167 -9.81 11.73 17.80
CA MET A 167 -9.88 12.34 16.47
C MET A 167 -8.80 11.77 15.55
N LYS A 168 -9.18 11.51 14.29
CA LYS A 168 -8.24 11.08 13.26
C LYS A 168 -7.38 12.22 12.75
N LEU A 169 -7.97 13.41 12.58
CA LEU A 169 -7.28 14.57 12.01
C LEU A 169 -7.80 15.86 12.63
N LEU A 170 -6.88 16.72 13.07
CA LEU A 170 -7.11 18.13 13.33
C LEU A 170 -6.24 18.94 12.37
N HIS A 171 -6.83 19.86 11.62
CA HIS A 171 -6.11 20.73 10.70
C HIS A 171 -6.45 22.18 11.00
N ILE A 172 -5.45 22.98 11.34
CA ILE A 172 -5.61 24.37 11.75
C ILE A 172 -4.88 25.24 10.73
N ILE A 173 -5.55 26.26 10.22
CA ILE A 173 -5.01 27.22 9.26
C ILE A 173 -5.25 28.63 9.81
N GLY A 174 -4.20 29.43 9.98
CA GLY A 174 -4.30 30.83 10.40
C GLY A 174 -3.59 31.14 11.72
N SER A 175 -4.11 32.12 12.47
CA SER A 175 -3.57 32.59 13.75
C SER A 175 -4.36 32.03 14.93
N PHE A 176 -3.67 31.60 15.98
CA PHE A 176 -4.31 31.05 17.18
C PHE A 176 -3.40 31.20 18.41
N ASP A 177 -3.95 30.89 19.58
CA ASP A 177 -3.26 31.02 20.86
C ASP A 177 -2.11 30.01 21.02
N GLN A 178 -0.93 30.49 21.43
CA GLN A 178 0.22 29.61 21.72
C GLN A 178 -0.07 28.62 22.86
N GLN A 179 -1.02 28.94 23.76
CA GLN A 179 -1.43 28.07 24.86
C GLN A 179 -1.95 26.72 24.36
N PHE A 180 -2.62 26.69 23.21
CA PHE A 180 -3.08 25.45 22.59
C PHE A 180 -1.95 24.45 22.32
N VAL A 181 -0.80 24.93 21.81
CA VAL A 181 0.35 24.06 21.47
C VAL A 181 0.88 23.32 22.70
N ASN A 182 0.82 23.94 23.87
CA ASN A 182 1.27 23.31 25.12
C ASN A 182 0.33 22.20 25.61
N HIS A 183 -0.96 22.25 25.24
CA HIS A 183 -1.96 21.28 25.70
C HIS A 183 -2.34 20.25 24.64
N ILE A 184 -1.83 20.37 23.41
CA ILE A 184 -2.23 19.50 22.30
C ILE A 184 -1.86 18.02 22.54
N SER A 185 -0.82 17.76 23.34
CA SER A 185 -0.44 16.41 23.78
C SER A 185 -1.48 15.74 24.70
N GLU A 186 -2.34 16.53 25.34
CA GLU A 186 -3.42 16.04 26.20
C GLU A 186 -4.60 15.51 25.38
N TYR A 187 -4.70 15.89 24.11
CA TYR A 187 -5.78 15.46 23.22
C TYR A 187 -5.44 14.12 22.56
N ARG A 188 -6.44 13.24 22.45
CA ARG A 188 -6.31 11.94 21.76
C ARG A 188 -6.44 12.09 20.24
N ILE A 189 -5.48 12.77 19.63
CA ILE A 189 -5.48 13.06 18.19
C ILE A 189 -4.41 12.23 17.48
N GLN A 190 -4.82 11.46 16.49
CA GLN A 190 -3.90 10.66 15.67
C GLN A 190 -2.97 11.55 14.84
N ARG A 191 -3.49 12.65 14.30
CA ARG A 191 -2.71 13.59 13.48
C ARG A 191 -3.20 15.03 13.61
N VAL A 192 -2.27 15.95 13.77
CA VAL A 192 -2.49 17.39 13.80
C VAL A 192 -1.67 18.01 12.67
N ILE A 193 -2.28 18.91 11.92
CA ILE A 193 -1.62 19.76 10.93
C ILE A 193 -1.89 21.21 11.32
N ILE A 194 -0.84 22.02 11.38
CA ILE A 194 -0.90 23.44 11.72
C ILE A 194 -0.27 24.21 10.57
N GLU A 195 -1.04 25.11 9.99
CA GLU A 195 -0.64 26.04 8.93
C GLU A 195 -0.73 27.47 9.46
N SER A 196 0.41 28.16 9.61
CA SER A 196 0.44 29.51 10.20
C SER A 196 1.54 30.38 9.61
N SER A 197 1.73 31.61 10.09
CA SER A 197 2.85 32.46 9.65
C SER A 197 4.20 31.94 10.16
N ARG A 198 5.30 32.27 9.47
CA ARG A 198 6.64 31.89 9.90
C ARG A 198 6.97 32.38 11.32
N SER A 199 6.68 33.65 11.59
CA SER A 199 6.96 34.27 12.90
C SER A 199 6.23 33.55 14.04
N PHE A 200 5.02 33.05 13.78
CA PHE A 200 4.29 32.26 14.76
C PHE A 200 4.96 30.91 15.03
N ILE A 201 5.32 30.17 13.97
CA ILE A 201 5.95 28.85 14.09
C ILE A 201 7.28 28.95 14.86
N GLU A 202 8.09 29.98 14.57
CA GLU A 202 9.36 30.24 15.25
C GLU A 202 9.19 30.62 16.74
N SER A 203 8.03 31.20 17.10
CA SER A 203 7.74 31.64 18.46
C SER A 203 7.26 30.53 19.41
N LEU A 204 6.96 29.33 18.90
CA LEU A 204 6.42 28.25 19.71
C LEU A 204 7.47 27.76 20.73
N PRO A 205 7.11 27.57 22.01
CA PRO A 205 8.04 27.09 23.03
C PRO A 205 8.37 25.62 22.75
N LEU A 206 9.49 25.39 22.06
CA LEU A 206 9.91 24.07 21.61
C LEU A 206 10.52 23.25 22.76
N SER A 207 9.71 22.89 23.76
CA SER A 207 9.99 21.71 24.57
C SER A 207 9.34 20.50 23.89
N LYS A 208 10.18 19.74 23.16
CA LYS A 208 10.08 18.32 22.79
C LYS A 208 8.71 17.62 22.96
N SER A 209 8.32 16.85 21.94
CA SER A 209 7.54 15.59 22.02
C SER A 209 6.08 15.53 21.55
N ILE A 210 5.77 15.94 20.31
CA ILE A 210 4.46 15.56 19.72
C ILE A 210 4.64 15.02 18.31
N SER A 211 4.91 13.72 18.22
CA SER A 211 5.09 12.94 16.96
C SER A 211 3.92 13.04 15.98
N ASN A 212 2.79 13.56 16.44
CA ASN A 212 1.54 13.62 15.69
C ASN A 212 1.30 15.01 15.07
N VAL A 213 2.15 16.00 15.32
CA VAL A 213 1.97 17.39 14.86
C VAL A 213 2.87 17.69 13.66
N LEU A 214 2.27 18.17 12.58
CA LEU A 214 2.95 18.71 11.42
C LEU A 214 2.77 20.23 11.39
N LEU A 215 3.87 20.99 11.37
CA LEU A 215 3.86 22.45 11.26
C LEU A 215 4.20 22.88 9.82
N ILE A 216 3.45 23.82 9.26
CA ILE A 216 3.59 24.33 7.88
C ILE A 216 3.49 25.85 7.93
N SER A 217 4.46 26.58 7.37
CA SER A 217 4.33 28.02 7.18
C SER A 217 3.54 28.34 5.91
N ASN A 218 2.64 29.31 5.98
CA ASN A 218 1.96 29.88 4.82
C ASN A 218 2.94 30.54 3.84
N ASP A 219 4.04 31.10 4.35
CA ASP A 219 5.11 31.70 3.53
C ASP A 219 5.83 30.67 2.64
N TRP A 220 5.63 29.37 2.90
CA TRP A 220 6.17 28.29 2.07
C TRP A 220 5.23 27.85 0.94
N LYS A 221 4.02 28.42 0.85
CA LYS A 221 3.05 28.14 -0.24
C LYS A 221 3.11 29.14 -1.40
N ASP A 222 3.65 30.34 -1.17
CA ASP A 222 3.48 31.50 -2.06
C ASP A 222 4.58 31.72 -3.12
N SER A 223 5.51 30.79 -3.29
CA SER A 223 6.37 30.76 -4.47
C SER A 223 5.85 29.75 -5.49
N ASP A 224 5.84 30.11 -6.78
CA ASP A 224 5.41 29.33 -7.96
C ASP A 224 6.10 27.96 -8.16
N VAL A 225 6.79 27.47 -7.14
CA VAL A 225 7.39 26.15 -7.06
C VAL A 225 6.74 25.44 -5.88
N ASN A 226 6.02 24.35 -6.14
CA ASN A 226 5.42 23.49 -5.12
C ASN A 226 6.47 22.90 -4.16
N HIS A 227 6.89 23.66 -3.15
CA HIS A 227 7.99 23.34 -2.25
C HIS A 227 7.65 22.24 -1.22
N LEU A 228 6.38 22.10 -0.89
CA LEU A 228 5.83 21.02 -0.05
C LEU A 228 4.60 20.46 -0.76
N THR A 229 4.79 19.50 -1.65
CA THR A 229 3.66 18.67 -2.08
C THR A 229 3.39 17.67 -0.97
N ILE A 230 2.34 17.96 -0.18
CA ILE A 230 1.74 17.00 0.74
C ILE A 230 1.04 15.91 -0.10
N HIS A 231 1.83 15.10 -0.81
CA HIS A 231 1.35 13.80 -1.30
C HIS A 231 1.38 12.84 -0.12
N GLN A 232 0.37 12.97 0.74
CA GLN A 232 0.11 11.99 1.77
C GLN A 232 -0.33 10.70 1.10
N ASN A 233 0.61 9.78 0.90
CA ASN A 233 0.24 8.38 0.74
C ASN A 233 -0.37 7.89 2.06
N LYS A 234 -1.23 6.86 1.99
CA LYS A 234 -1.94 6.26 3.15
C LYS A 234 -1.03 5.84 4.31
N GLU A 235 0.28 5.83 4.12
CA GLU A 235 1.31 5.39 5.06
C GLU A 235 2.00 6.52 5.85
N GLY A 236 1.61 7.79 5.62
CA GLY A 236 2.03 8.93 6.45
C GLY A 236 3.36 9.58 6.07
N TRP A 237 3.96 9.24 4.93
CA TRP A 237 5.17 9.91 4.44
C TRP A 237 4.92 11.37 4.07
N LEU A 238 5.84 12.25 4.43
CA LEU A 238 5.88 13.63 3.95
C LEU A 238 6.94 13.76 2.86
N LYS A 239 6.55 14.26 1.69
CA LYS A 239 7.45 14.52 0.57
C LYS A 239 7.86 16.00 0.56
N TRP A 240 9.15 16.26 0.47
CA TRP A 240 9.73 17.60 0.37
C TRP A 240 10.58 17.74 -0.89
N ASN A 241 10.49 18.89 -1.58
CA ASN A 241 11.30 19.18 -2.77
C ASN A 241 12.33 20.29 -2.45
N ILE A 242 13.63 19.97 -2.51
CA ILE A 242 14.75 20.89 -2.28
C ILE A 242 15.08 21.65 -3.55
N ASN A 243 15.10 22.98 -3.46
CA ASN A 243 15.71 23.89 -4.43
C ASN A 243 16.76 24.78 -3.73
N GLU A 244 17.72 25.32 -4.50
CA GLU A 244 18.92 26.05 -4.03
C GLU A 244 18.64 27.21 -3.05
N SER A 245 17.45 27.83 -3.08
CA SER A 245 17.09 28.96 -2.22
C SER A 245 16.73 28.61 -0.76
N ASN A 246 16.54 27.32 -0.43
CA ASN A 246 15.80 26.91 0.77
C ASN A 246 16.62 26.10 1.79
N HIS A 247 17.94 25.95 1.60
CA HIS A 247 18.80 25.14 2.48
C HIS A 247 18.82 25.62 3.94
N CYS A 248 18.84 26.93 4.17
CA CYS A 248 18.91 27.51 5.51
C CYS A 248 17.61 27.38 6.33
N LEU A 249 16.46 27.19 5.67
CA LEU A 249 15.16 27.03 6.33
C LEU A 249 14.94 25.60 6.86
N PHE A 250 15.71 24.62 6.36
CA PHE A 250 15.54 23.21 6.67
C PHE A 250 15.73 22.88 8.16
N ASN A 251 16.82 23.37 8.75
CA ASN A 251 17.17 23.06 10.14
C ASN A 251 16.20 23.70 11.17
N GLN A 252 15.22 24.48 10.71
CA GLN A 252 14.24 25.18 11.55
C GLN A 252 12.84 24.53 11.54
N LEU A 253 12.63 23.45 10.75
CA LEU A 253 11.32 22.82 10.58
C LEU A 253 11.09 21.60 11.50
N TYR A 254 9.83 21.39 11.86
CA TYR A 254 9.37 20.16 12.49
C TYR A 254 8.96 19.13 11.43
N TYR A 255 9.72 18.04 11.36
CA TYR A 255 9.41 16.92 10.47
C TYR A 255 8.46 15.91 11.13
N PRO A 256 7.81 15.03 10.35
CA PRO A 256 7.23 13.81 10.87
C PRO A 256 8.29 12.72 11.06
N SER A 257 7.91 11.60 11.67
CA SER A 257 8.79 10.43 11.86
C SER A 257 9.17 9.72 10.56
N LYS A 258 8.47 10.00 9.44
CA LYS A 258 8.72 9.44 8.11
C LYS A 258 8.84 10.54 7.05
N LEU A 259 10.01 10.69 6.45
CA LEU A 259 10.32 11.78 5.53
C LEU A 259 10.86 11.26 4.19
N ILE A 260 10.36 11.82 3.09
CA ILE A 260 10.92 11.67 1.74
C ILE A 260 11.47 13.03 1.32
N ILE A 261 12.74 13.08 0.98
CA ILE A 261 13.41 14.26 0.45
C ILE A 261 13.69 14.03 -1.03
N HIS A 262 13.14 14.88 -1.88
CA HIS A 262 13.47 14.96 -3.31
C HIS A 262 14.34 16.20 -3.54
N GLY A 263 15.50 16.03 -4.17
CA GLY A 263 16.25 17.16 -4.72
C GLY A 263 16.08 17.18 -6.23
N GLN A 264 15.45 18.22 -6.78
CA GLN A 264 15.48 18.49 -8.22
C GLN A 264 16.48 19.62 -8.45
N GLY A 265 17.74 19.25 -8.63
CA GLY A 265 18.81 20.19 -8.95
C GLY A 265 20.16 19.55 -8.73
N SER A 266 20.97 19.49 -9.79
CA SER A 266 22.41 19.64 -9.59
C SER A 266 22.58 20.98 -8.90
N ILE A 267 23.13 21.02 -7.68
CA ILE A 267 23.75 22.25 -7.20
C ILE A 267 24.84 22.49 -8.24
N SER A 268 24.54 23.32 -9.23
CA SER A 268 25.52 23.59 -10.28
C SER A 268 26.68 24.24 -9.56
N SER A 269 27.86 23.64 -9.69
CA SER A 269 29.13 24.12 -9.18
C SER A 269 29.58 25.41 -9.88
N ASN A 270 28.63 26.27 -10.27
CA ASN A 270 28.83 27.58 -10.89
C ASN A 270 28.71 28.70 -9.85
N TYR A 271 28.86 28.41 -8.56
CA TYR A 271 29.51 29.40 -7.71
C TYR A 271 30.93 29.53 -8.23
N ASP A 272 31.19 30.64 -8.93
CA ASP A 272 32.53 31.07 -9.31
C ASP A 272 33.48 30.80 -8.14
N ILE A 273 34.40 29.86 -8.33
CA ILE A 273 35.43 29.41 -7.37
C ILE A 273 36.49 30.53 -7.15
N ASN A 274 36.14 31.78 -7.46
CA ASN A 274 37.01 32.94 -7.35
C ASN A 274 36.67 33.86 -6.17
N ASP A 275 35.69 33.51 -5.34
CA ASP A 275 35.46 34.21 -4.07
C ASP A 275 36.01 33.35 -2.93
N ASP A 276 37.10 33.82 -2.30
CA ASP A 276 37.80 33.24 -1.13
C ASP A 276 36.92 33.19 0.15
N SER A 277 35.61 33.09 0.00
CA SER A 277 34.68 32.82 1.10
C SER A 277 34.39 31.32 1.13
N GLU A 278 34.68 30.69 2.26
CA GLU A 278 34.34 29.32 2.63
C GLU A 278 32.82 29.08 2.66
N ASN A 279 32.12 29.26 1.53
CA ASN A 279 30.71 28.88 1.39
C ASN A 279 30.65 27.37 1.16
N ILE A 280 30.96 26.63 2.24
CA ILE A 280 30.62 25.24 2.41
C ILE A 280 29.13 25.11 2.12
N VAL A 281 28.76 24.33 1.09
CA VAL A 281 27.37 23.91 0.87
C VAL A 281 26.89 23.31 2.19
N SER A 282 26.08 24.05 2.95
CA SER A 282 25.65 23.61 4.28
C SER A 282 24.78 22.37 4.11
N GLY A 283 25.30 21.24 4.58
CA GLY A 283 24.57 19.98 4.60
C GLY A 283 23.31 20.08 5.46
N ILE A 284 22.37 19.18 5.19
CA ILE A 284 21.20 18.98 6.04
C ILE A 284 21.63 18.19 7.28
N ASP A 285 21.38 18.69 8.48
CA ASP A 285 21.77 18.01 9.71
C ASP A 285 20.55 17.53 10.53
N PHE A 286 20.31 16.22 10.51
CA PHE A 286 19.30 15.57 11.34
C PHE A 286 19.84 15.02 12.66
N SER A 287 21.11 15.22 13.01
CA SER A 287 21.73 14.60 14.19
C SER A 287 20.96 14.83 15.49
N SER A 288 20.31 15.99 15.62
CA SER A 288 19.49 16.38 16.78
C SER A 288 18.04 15.87 16.74
N TYR A 289 17.58 15.32 15.62
CA TYR A 289 16.18 15.01 15.36
C TYR A 289 15.83 13.53 15.64
N ASN A 290 15.72 13.21 16.93
CA ASN A 290 15.51 11.84 17.44
C ASN A 290 14.15 11.19 17.13
N GLN A 291 13.24 11.87 16.41
CA GLN A 291 11.92 11.34 16.08
C GLN A 291 11.86 10.75 14.66
N LEU A 292 12.81 11.11 13.79
CA LEU A 292 12.88 10.56 12.43
C LEU A 292 13.32 9.11 12.49
N CYS A 293 12.40 8.20 12.18
CA CYS A 293 12.65 6.77 12.18
C CYS A 293 12.73 6.19 10.76
N SER A 294 12.21 6.89 9.76
CA SER A 294 12.29 6.49 8.36
C SER A 294 12.61 7.66 7.44
N LEU A 295 13.65 7.52 6.61
CA LEU A 295 14.09 8.55 5.67
C LEU A 295 14.31 7.95 4.28
N SER A 296 13.73 8.57 3.25
CA SER A 296 14.04 8.29 1.83
C SER A 296 14.67 9.52 1.20
N LEU A 297 15.86 9.34 0.63
CA LEU A 297 16.66 10.39 0.02
C LEU A 297 16.71 10.18 -1.48
N GLN A 298 16.12 11.12 -2.21
CA GLN A 298 16.11 11.17 -3.67
C GLN A 298 16.83 12.44 -4.14
N THR A 299 18.08 12.56 -3.69
CA THR A 299 18.96 13.70 -3.98
C THR A 299 20.40 13.22 -4.06
N ASN A 300 21.17 13.78 -5.01
CA ASN A 300 22.53 13.35 -5.31
C ASN A 300 23.59 14.40 -4.92
N SER A 301 23.16 15.56 -4.41
CA SER A 301 23.97 16.78 -4.34
C SER A 301 24.06 17.42 -2.95
N VAL A 302 23.31 16.93 -1.96
CA VAL A 302 23.25 17.54 -0.62
C VAL A 302 23.86 16.59 0.41
N PRO A 303 24.90 16.99 1.16
CA PRO A 303 25.39 16.20 2.28
C PRO A 303 24.32 16.16 3.38
N ILE A 304 24.04 14.97 3.92
CA ILE A 304 23.01 14.75 4.95
C ILE A 304 23.63 14.04 6.15
N THR A 305 23.60 14.67 7.31
CA THR A 305 23.93 14.04 8.59
C THR A 305 22.70 13.30 9.11
N LEU A 306 22.81 11.99 9.30
CA LEU A 306 21.70 11.12 9.68
C LEU A 306 21.41 11.16 11.20
N PRO A 307 20.15 11.01 11.64
CA PRO A 307 19.79 10.93 13.06
C PRO A 307 20.12 9.55 13.63
N THR A 308 20.41 9.48 14.94
CA THR A 308 20.64 8.19 15.63
C THR A 308 19.38 7.34 15.80
N SER A 309 18.19 7.94 15.65
CA SER A 309 16.88 7.28 15.76
C SER A 309 16.44 6.52 14.51
N LEU A 310 17.24 6.53 13.44
CA LEU A 310 16.83 5.99 12.15
C LEU A 310 16.76 4.46 12.17
N THR A 311 15.58 3.91 11.84
CA THR A 311 15.35 2.46 11.72
C THR A 311 15.24 1.97 10.27
N TYR A 312 14.90 2.88 9.35
CA TYR A 312 14.79 2.67 7.91
C TYR A 312 15.47 3.80 7.13
N LEU A 313 16.32 3.45 6.17
CA LEU A 313 16.95 4.39 5.24
C LEU A 313 16.77 3.91 3.81
N GLU A 314 16.37 4.81 2.92
CA GLU A 314 16.39 4.60 1.47
C GLU A 314 17.26 5.66 0.81
N LEU A 315 18.19 5.24 -0.04
CA LEU A 315 19.03 6.12 -0.86
C LEU A 315 18.75 5.84 -2.33
N ASN A 316 18.44 6.89 -3.09
CA ASN A 316 18.23 6.82 -4.52
C ASN A 316 19.30 7.62 -5.25
N SER A 317 20.02 6.95 -6.14
CA SER A 317 21.08 7.50 -6.99
C SER A 317 22.24 8.21 -6.26
N PRO A 318 22.73 7.73 -5.10
CA PRO A 318 23.87 8.37 -4.42
C PRO A 318 25.09 8.45 -5.35
N SER A 319 25.73 9.61 -5.34
CA SER A 319 26.89 9.96 -6.19
C SER A 319 28.22 9.38 -5.68
N GLU A 320 28.32 9.14 -4.37
CA GLU A 320 29.51 8.63 -3.68
C GLU A 320 29.13 7.52 -2.68
N ASN A 321 30.14 6.86 -2.09
CA ASN A 321 29.95 5.86 -1.03
C ASN A 321 29.46 6.55 0.27
N PRO A 322 28.17 6.43 0.63
CA PRO A 322 27.64 7.12 1.80
C PRO A 322 28.15 6.44 3.08
N VAL A 323 28.64 7.24 4.02
CA VAL A 323 28.96 6.75 5.37
C VAL A 323 27.67 6.72 6.20
N ILE A 324 27.15 5.52 6.45
CA ILE A 324 25.86 5.33 7.14
C ILE A 324 26.14 4.97 8.61
N ASN A 325 26.22 6.01 9.46
CA ASN A 325 26.38 5.81 10.91
C ASN A 325 25.02 5.92 11.63
N CYS A 326 24.24 4.84 11.60
CA CYS A 326 22.95 4.76 12.29
C CYS A 326 22.92 3.48 13.15
N PRO A 327 23.07 3.58 14.48
CA PRO A 327 23.31 2.42 15.34
C PRO A 327 22.12 1.45 15.44
N ILE A 328 20.90 1.92 15.16
CA ILE A 328 19.67 1.12 15.25
C ILE A 328 19.03 0.85 13.88
N LEU A 329 19.78 1.09 12.79
CA LEU A 329 19.28 0.88 11.44
C LEU A 329 18.99 -0.61 11.21
N SER A 330 17.72 -0.95 11.05
CA SER A 330 17.26 -2.33 10.91
C SER A 330 17.01 -2.73 9.47
N SER A 331 16.69 -1.76 8.61
CA SER A 331 16.31 -1.96 7.21
C SER A 331 16.93 -0.88 6.33
N PHE A 332 17.47 -1.29 5.18
CA PHE A 332 18.11 -0.40 4.22
C PHE A 332 17.64 -0.66 2.78
N SER A 333 17.43 0.40 2.00
CA SER A 333 17.05 0.35 0.59
C SER A 333 18.00 1.22 -0.25
N LEU A 334 18.49 0.67 -1.37
CA LEU A 334 19.31 1.39 -2.34
C LEU A 334 18.68 1.27 -3.72
N VAL A 335 18.58 2.41 -4.41
CA VAL A 335 17.87 2.51 -5.68
C VAL A 335 18.75 3.23 -6.71
N ASN A 336 18.77 2.73 -7.95
CA ASN A 336 19.35 3.36 -9.14
C ASN A 336 20.81 3.81 -8.97
N THR A 337 21.77 2.90 -8.78
CA THR A 337 23.19 3.28 -8.71
C THR A 337 23.88 2.98 -10.04
N GLN A 338 24.60 3.96 -10.60
CA GLN A 338 25.32 3.76 -11.86
C GLN A 338 26.59 2.93 -11.68
N ASN A 339 27.29 3.11 -10.55
CA ASN A 339 28.52 2.40 -10.21
C ASN A 339 28.31 1.51 -8.98
N PRO A 340 29.12 0.45 -8.80
CA PRO A 340 29.15 -0.30 -7.56
C PRO A 340 29.47 0.59 -6.35
N ILE A 341 28.64 0.52 -5.32
CA ILE A 341 28.81 1.29 -4.08
C ILE A 341 29.24 0.36 -2.95
N THR A 342 30.26 0.76 -2.22
CA THR A 342 30.67 0.07 -0.99
C THR A 342 29.97 0.71 0.20
N LEU A 343 29.24 -0.10 0.97
CA LEU A 343 28.48 0.32 2.14
C LEU A 343 29.01 -0.37 3.39
N SER A 344 29.17 0.41 4.46
CA SER A 344 29.43 -0.11 5.80
C SER A 344 28.27 0.27 6.71
N PHE A 345 27.85 -0.68 7.54
CA PHE A 345 26.72 -0.50 8.46
C PHE A 345 27.11 -0.84 9.89
N SER A 346 26.33 -0.30 10.81
CA SER A 346 26.35 -0.75 12.20
C SER A 346 25.79 -2.17 12.33
N SER A 347 26.08 -2.81 13.46
CA SER A 347 25.71 -4.20 13.77
C SER A 347 24.23 -4.38 14.15
N CYS A 348 23.29 -3.75 13.45
CA CYS A 348 21.85 -3.93 13.68
C CYS A 348 21.05 -4.17 12.40
N LEU A 349 21.71 -4.13 11.23
CA LEU A 349 21.05 -4.29 9.95
C LEU A 349 20.54 -5.72 9.77
N THR A 350 19.23 -5.86 9.55
CA THR A 350 18.56 -7.17 9.39
C THR A 350 17.95 -7.38 8.01
N SER A 351 17.65 -6.32 7.26
CA SER A 351 17.02 -6.40 5.94
C SER A 351 17.63 -5.42 4.95
N ILE A 352 17.88 -5.88 3.72
CA ILE A 352 18.44 -5.08 2.63
C ILE A 352 17.59 -5.25 1.38
N LYS A 353 17.31 -4.12 0.72
CA LYS A 353 16.64 -4.07 -0.58
C LYS A 353 17.48 -3.28 -1.57
N LEU A 354 17.80 -3.86 -2.73
CA LEU A 354 18.49 -3.18 -3.82
C LEU A 354 17.60 -3.17 -5.08
N THR A 355 17.49 -2.02 -5.75
CA THR A 355 16.67 -1.86 -6.96
C THR A 355 17.45 -1.11 -8.04
N HIS A 356 17.75 -1.75 -9.18
CA HIS A 356 18.65 -1.23 -10.22
C HIS A 356 19.97 -0.72 -9.65
N SER A 357 20.55 -1.47 -8.71
CA SER A 357 21.73 -1.06 -7.96
C SER A 357 22.82 -2.12 -7.94
N GLN A 358 24.06 -1.67 -7.73
CA GLN A 358 25.24 -2.49 -7.61
C GLN A 358 25.92 -2.15 -6.29
N CYS A 359 26.12 -3.14 -5.42
CA CYS A 359 26.59 -2.88 -4.06
C CYS A 359 27.54 -3.96 -3.54
N ILE A 360 28.47 -3.52 -2.69
CA ILE A 360 29.33 -4.33 -1.83
C ILE A 360 29.06 -3.90 -0.39
N ILE A 361 28.76 -4.83 0.51
CA ILE A 361 28.55 -4.55 1.93
C ILE A 361 29.78 -5.00 2.71
N GLU A 362 30.40 -4.10 3.46
CA GLU A 362 31.49 -4.43 4.38
C GLU A 362 30.93 -5.10 5.65
N GLU A 363 31.73 -5.95 6.29
CA GLU A 363 31.34 -6.67 7.52
C GLU A 363 30.81 -5.70 8.61
N PRO A 364 29.83 -6.11 9.46
CA PRO A 364 29.37 -7.48 9.69
C PRO A 364 28.11 -7.90 8.91
N LEU A 365 28.21 -9.01 8.17
CA LEU A 365 27.11 -9.59 7.38
C LEU A 365 26.24 -10.59 8.16
N LEU A 366 26.68 -10.99 9.35
CA LEU A 366 26.13 -12.12 10.11
C LEU A 366 24.70 -11.91 10.62
N GLN A 367 24.18 -10.69 10.64
CA GLN A 367 22.86 -10.38 11.20
C GLN A 367 21.75 -10.22 10.16
N ILE A 368 22.11 -10.13 8.88
CA ILE A 368 21.16 -9.94 7.80
C ILE A 368 20.31 -11.21 7.68
N LYS A 369 18.99 -11.05 7.81
CA LYS A 369 18.00 -12.12 7.76
C LYS A 369 17.24 -12.17 6.44
N GLU A 370 17.15 -11.03 5.75
CA GLU A 370 16.37 -10.85 4.54
C GLU A 370 17.13 -10.01 3.50
N ILE A 371 17.12 -10.47 2.25
CA ILE A 371 17.66 -9.74 1.10
C ILE A 371 16.65 -9.76 -0.05
N GLU A 372 16.39 -8.58 -0.62
CA GLU A 372 15.61 -8.41 -1.84
C GLU A 372 16.44 -7.68 -2.91
N LEU A 373 16.68 -8.32 -4.05
CA LEU A 373 17.42 -7.75 -5.18
C LEU A 373 16.52 -7.66 -6.40
N PHE A 374 16.37 -6.46 -6.99
CA PHE A 374 15.58 -6.19 -8.19
C PHE A 374 16.47 -5.60 -9.27
N SER A 375 16.72 -6.32 -10.36
CA SER A 375 17.64 -5.91 -11.44
C SER A 375 18.97 -5.38 -10.89
N SER A 376 19.48 -6.03 -9.83
CA SER A 376 20.58 -5.56 -9.00
C SER A 376 21.68 -6.61 -8.85
N ILE A 377 22.88 -6.17 -8.48
CA ILE A 377 24.03 -7.02 -8.19
C ILE A 377 24.54 -6.73 -6.79
N LEU A 378 24.58 -7.76 -5.95
CA LEU A 378 25.30 -7.74 -4.67
C LEU A 378 26.56 -8.60 -4.82
N TYR A 379 27.74 -7.99 -4.68
CA TYR A 379 29.02 -8.69 -4.88
C TYR A 379 29.50 -9.47 -3.65
N ASN A 380 28.74 -9.42 -2.55
CA ASN A 380 29.05 -10.15 -1.34
C ASN A 380 29.02 -11.66 -1.53
N ASP A 381 29.89 -12.34 -0.78
CA ASP A 381 29.80 -13.79 -0.62
C ASP A 381 28.64 -14.13 0.33
N PHE A 382 27.54 -14.61 -0.25
CA PHE A 382 26.34 -14.98 0.50
C PHE A 382 26.59 -16.11 1.50
N VAL A 383 27.61 -16.97 1.28
CA VAL A 383 27.94 -18.08 2.21
C VAL A 383 28.29 -17.56 3.60
N LYS A 384 28.82 -16.32 3.69
CA LYS A 384 29.15 -15.67 4.97
C LYS A 384 27.91 -15.15 5.74
N MET A 385 26.73 -15.12 5.12
CA MET A 385 25.50 -14.59 5.74
C MET A 385 24.73 -15.68 6.48
N THR A 386 25.29 -16.16 7.60
CA THR A 386 24.77 -17.33 8.34
C THR A 386 23.41 -17.14 9.03
N SER A 387 22.87 -15.92 9.06
CA SER A 387 21.51 -15.65 9.55
C SER A 387 20.50 -15.40 8.44
N LEU A 388 20.92 -15.47 7.17
CA LEU A 388 20.04 -15.17 6.05
C LEU A 388 19.00 -16.28 5.92
N THR A 389 17.74 -15.94 6.18
CA THR A 389 16.61 -16.88 6.15
C THR A 389 15.75 -16.71 4.90
N LYS A 390 15.74 -15.52 4.30
CA LYS A 390 14.90 -15.18 3.15
C LYS A 390 15.70 -14.43 2.08
N MET A 391 15.58 -14.87 0.83
CA MET A 391 16.21 -14.22 -0.32
C MET A 391 15.21 -14.12 -1.48
N ILE A 392 15.05 -12.91 -2.02
CA ILE A 392 14.23 -12.62 -3.19
C ILE A 392 15.12 -12.00 -4.26
N LEU A 393 15.19 -12.64 -5.43
CA LEU A 393 15.93 -12.18 -6.60
C LEU A 393 14.95 -11.99 -7.75
N VAL A 394 14.91 -10.79 -8.31
CA VAL A 394 14.04 -10.43 -9.44
C VAL A 394 14.90 -9.82 -10.54
N GLU A 395 14.84 -10.39 -11.75
CA GLU A 395 15.59 -9.92 -12.93
C GLU A 395 17.11 -9.82 -12.72
N CYS A 396 17.63 -10.55 -11.73
CA CYS A 396 19.05 -10.60 -11.42
C CYS A 396 19.83 -11.57 -12.34
N SER A 397 21.10 -11.26 -12.58
CA SER A 397 22.06 -12.22 -13.12
C SER A 397 22.72 -12.99 -11.98
N ILE A 398 22.45 -14.29 -11.87
CA ILE A 398 23.08 -15.16 -10.88
C ILE A 398 24.54 -15.40 -11.30
N ILE A 399 25.46 -14.90 -10.48
CA ILE A 399 26.91 -15.00 -10.70
C ILE A 399 27.62 -15.88 -9.65
N PHE A 400 26.94 -16.18 -8.54
CA PHE A 400 27.44 -16.97 -7.44
C PHE A 400 27.07 -18.46 -7.60
N THR A 401 27.88 -19.33 -7.00
CA THR A 401 27.77 -20.79 -7.15
C THR A 401 27.13 -21.48 -5.96
N GLN A 402 26.92 -20.78 -4.84
CA GLN A 402 26.36 -21.33 -3.61
C GLN A 402 25.56 -20.28 -2.85
N LEU A 403 24.50 -20.72 -2.19
CA LEU A 403 23.65 -19.95 -1.26
C LEU A 403 23.95 -20.34 0.19
N PRO A 404 23.63 -19.50 1.19
CA PRO A 404 23.90 -19.81 2.59
C PRO A 404 23.01 -20.94 3.11
N ASP A 405 23.59 -21.82 3.93
CA ASP A 405 22.89 -22.98 4.51
C ASP A 405 21.72 -22.62 5.44
N SER A 406 21.70 -21.38 5.95
CA SER A 406 20.63 -20.85 6.81
C SER A 406 19.35 -20.49 6.06
N LEU A 407 19.37 -20.49 4.72
CA LEU A 407 18.26 -20.03 3.90
C LEU A 407 17.07 -21.00 3.99
N LEU A 408 15.89 -20.45 4.28
CA LEU A 408 14.63 -21.19 4.40
C LEU A 408 13.69 -20.89 3.21
N ASP A 409 13.67 -19.63 2.79
CA ASP A 409 12.79 -19.13 1.73
C ASP A 409 13.60 -18.51 0.59
N LEU A 410 13.42 -19.04 -0.63
CA LEU A 410 14.07 -18.53 -1.84
C LEU A 410 13.05 -18.18 -2.92
N SER A 411 13.13 -16.97 -3.47
CA SER A 411 12.38 -16.57 -4.66
C SER A 411 13.32 -16.11 -5.77
N LEU A 412 13.20 -16.73 -6.94
CA LEU A 412 13.91 -16.43 -8.17
C LEU A 412 12.88 -16.05 -9.23
N ILE A 413 12.90 -14.82 -9.73
CA ILE A 413 11.90 -14.32 -10.68
C ILE A 413 12.63 -13.66 -11.84
N SER A 414 12.42 -14.16 -13.06
CA SER A 414 13.05 -13.66 -14.29
C SER A 414 14.58 -13.58 -14.21
N CYS A 415 15.21 -14.39 -13.35
CA CYS A 415 16.65 -14.41 -13.20
C CYS A 415 17.31 -15.09 -14.39
N LYS A 416 18.54 -14.67 -14.70
CA LYS A 416 19.39 -15.30 -15.72
C LYS A 416 20.66 -15.84 -15.11
N SER A 417 21.22 -16.91 -15.67
CA SER A 417 22.52 -17.45 -15.23
C SER A 417 23.49 -17.47 -16.40
N ARG A 418 24.70 -16.93 -16.19
CA ARG A 418 25.77 -16.98 -17.20
C ARG A 418 26.49 -18.32 -17.24
N LYS A 419 26.34 -19.14 -16.20
CA LYS A 419 26.98 -20.45 -16.04
C LYS A 419 25.93 -21.51 -15.73
N SER A 420 26.24 -22.77 -15.98
CA SER A 420 25.42 -23.86 -15.48
C SER A 420 25.36 -23.79 -13.95
N ILE A 421 24.15 -23.88 -13.40
CA ILE A 421 23.95 -23.88 -11.96
C ILE A 421 24.34 -25.28 -11.45
N PRO A 422 25.24 -25.40 -10.46
CA PRO A 422 25.63 -26.69 -9.92
C PRO A 422 24.45 -27.35 -9.22
N SER A 423 24.42 -28.69 -9.21
CA SER A 423 23.39 -29.46 -8.51
C SER A 423 23.34 -29.20 -6.99
N THR A 424 24.40 -28.63 -6.43
CA THR A 424 24.53 -28.24 -5.01
C THR A 424 24.17 -26.78 -4.73
N PHE A 425 23.57 -26.06 -5.69
CA PHE A 425 23.25 -24.65 -5.55
C PHE A 425 22.21 -24.38 -4.44
N LEU A 426 21.22 -25.26 -4.30
CA LEU A 426 20.13 -25.13 -3.33
C LEU A 426 20.54 -25.71 -1.96
N PRO A 427 20.45 -24.93 -0.87
CA PRO A 427 20.67 -25.41 0.48
C PRO A 427 19.74 -26.55 0.89
N SER A 428 20.25 -27.49 1.69
CA SER A 428 19.54 -28.70 2.11
C SER A 428 18.37 -28.46 3.07
N HIS A 429 18.27 -27.26 3.67
CA HIS A 429 17.27 -26.88 4.66
C HIS A 429 16.14 -25.98 4.13
N LEU A 430 16.17 -25.62 2.84
CA LEU A 430 15.12 -24.80 2.23
C LEU A 430 13.74 -25.45 2.40
N SER A 431 12.76 -24.66 2.86
CA SER A 431 11.38 -25.10 3.09
C SER A 431 10.44 -24.58 2.00
N SER A 432 10.77 -23.44 1.39
CA SER A 432 9.96 -22.80 0.35
C SER A 432 10.83 -22.29 -0.80
N ILE A 433 10.43 -22.64 -2.03
CA ILE A 433 11.09 -22.17 -3.25
C ILE A 433 10.05 -21.64 -4.23
N LYS A 434 10.33 -20.47 -4.81
CA LYS A 434 9.59 -19.90 -5.92
C LYS A 434 10.53 -19.64 -7.09
N ILE A 435 10.26 -20.19 -8.27
CA ILE A 435 11.07 -19.98 -9.48
C ILE A 435 10.18 -19.64 -10.66
N HIS A 436 10.26 -18.41 -11.13
CA HIS A 436 9.41 -17.87 -12.18
C HIS A 436 10.25 -17.39 -13.36
N SER A 437 9.98 -17.88 -14.57
CA SER A 437 10.57 -17.38 -15.83
C SER A 437 12.11 -17.31 -15.84
N CYS A 438 12.79 -18.27 -15.19
CA CYS A 438 14.25 -18.36 -15.20
C CYS A 438 14.76 -19.18 -16.39
N ASP A 439 15.90 -18.79 -16.98
CA ASP A 439 16.47 -19.42 -18.18
C ASP A 439 17.37 -20.64 -17.90
N PHE A 440 17.66 -20.92 -16.63
CA PHE A 440 18.66 -21.88 -16.18
C PHE A 440 18.08 -23.06 -15.39
N LEU A 441 16.77 -23.25 -15.47
CA LEU A 441 16.01 -24.06 -14.51
C LEU A 441 16.53 -25.50 -14.33
N PHE A 442 17.26 -26.09 -15.28
CA PHE A 442 17.65 -27.51 -15.22
C PHE A 442 19.08 -27.77 -15.72
N PRO A 443 19.77 -28.76 -15.11
CA PRO A 443 19.30 -29.68 -14.05
C PRO A 443 19.51 -29.15 -12.61
N MET A 444 18.43 -28.91 -11.85
CA MET A 444 18.47 -28.57 -10.40
C MET A 444 17.99 -29.74 -9.53
N ASN A 445 18.69 -29.98 -8.42
CA ASN A 445 18.25 -30.93 -7.39
C ASN A 445 17.55 -30.19 -6.25
N PHE A 446 16.27 -30.49 -6.05
CA PHE A 446 15.49 -29.91 -4.95
C PHE A 446 15.80 -30.62 -3.61
N PRO A 447 15.84 -29.87 -2.48
CA PRO A 447 16.15 -30.44 -1.18
C PRO A 447 14.98 -31.23 -0.59
N GLN A 448 15.26 -32.29 0.17
CA GLN A 448 14.23 -33.15 0.79
C GLN A 448 13.38 -32.44 1.86
N SER A 449 13.88 -31.33 2.42
CA SER A 449 13.15 -30.49 3.38
C SER A 449 12.05 -29.64 2.75
N LEU A 450 12.01 -29.54 1.42
CA LEU A 450 11.12 -28.64 0.70
C LEU A 450 9.65 -29.01 0.98
N GLN A 451 8.89 -28.03 1.45
CA GLN A 451 7.46 -28.16 1.76
C GLN A 451 6.58 -27.43 0.73
N SER A 452 7.06 -26.33 0.16
CA SER A 452 6.32 -25.54 -0.82
C SER A 452 7.17 -25.23 -2.04
N LEU A 453 6.60 -25.44 -3.22
CA LEU A 453 7.24 -25.16 -4.50
C LEU A 453 6.28 -24.39 -5.43
N ASP A 454 6.70 -23.22 -5.89
CA ASP A 454 5.97 -22.38 -6.85
C ASP A 454 6.82 -22.22 -8.12
N LEU A 455 6.38 -22.86 -9.21
CA LEU A 455 7.07 -22.90 -10.50
C LEU A 455 6.24 -22.17 -11.56
N PHE A 456 6.87 -21.21 -12.24
CA PHE A 456 6.32 -20.66 -13.48
C PHE A 456 7.30 -20.92 -14.63
N ILE A 457 6.85 -21.75 -15.56
CA ILE A 457 7.60 -22.31 -16.67
C ILE A 457 7.06 -21.70 -17.97
N GLU A 458 7.76 -20.70 -18.52
CA GLU A 458 7.31 -20.03 -19.75
C GLU A 458 7.62 -20.81 -21.03
N ASN A 459 8.76 -21.52 -21.05
CA ASN A 459 9.30 -22.25 -22.20
C ASN A 459 9.08 -23.77 -22.04
N GLU A 460 9.22 -24.53 -23.12
CA GLU A 460 9.21 -25.99 -23.05
C GLU A 460 10.43 -26.48 -22.26
N VAL A 461 10.20 -27.31 -21.24
CA VAL A 461 11.28 -27.97 -20.51
C VAL A 461 11.64 -29.24 -21.25
N THR A 462 12.85 -29.28 -21.81
CA THR A 462 13.35 -30.44 -22.56
C THR A 462 13.76 -31.61 -21.67
N GLU A 463 14.05 -31.35 -20.39
CA GLU A 463 14.48 -32.34 -19.41
C GLU A 463 13.36 -32.69 -18.42
N CYS A 464 13.35 -33.93 -17.92
CA CYS A 464 12.37 -34.38 -16.93
C CYS A 464 12.67 -33.79 -15.55
N ILE A 465 11.66 -33.13 -14.97
CA ILE A 465 11.66 -32.59 -13.61
C ILE A 465 10.99 -33.62 -12.72
N ASP A 466 11.78 -34.51 -12.13
CA ASP A 466 11.26 -35.53 -11.22
C ASP A 466 11.13 -34.98 -9.79
N LEU A 467 9.90 -34.64 -9.38
CA LEU A 467 9.59 -34.18 -8.03
C LEU A 467 9.10 -35.32 -7.13
N MET A 468 8.94 -36.57 -7.63
CA MET A 468 8.46 -37.71 -6.83
C MET A 468 9.20 -37.95 -5.52
N PRO A 469 10.54 -37.77 -5.43
CA PRO A 469 11.27 -37.98 -4.18
C PRO A 469 10.92 -36.99 -3.06
N LEU A 470 10.22 -35.88 -3.37
CA LEU A 470 9.98 -34.77 -2.44
C LEU A 470 8.67 -34.96 -1.66
N LYS A 471 8.69 -34.59 -0.38
CA LYS A 471 7.50 -34.58 0.49
C LYS A 471 6.80 -33.22 0.50
N LEU A 472 6.42 -32.74 -0.69
CA LEU A 472 5.78 -31.43 -0.84
C LEU A 472 4.38 -31.40 -0.18
N ILE A 473 4.07 -30.29 0.48
CA ILE A 473 2.73 -29.95 0.98
C ILE A 473 1.95 -29.22 -0.12
N SER A 474 2.58 -28.24 -0.77
CA SER A 474 1.97 -27.42 -1.82
C SER A 474 2.86 -27.31 -3.06
N LEU A 475 2.24 -27.51 -4.22
CA LEU A 475 2.84 -27.27 -5.53
C LEU A 475 1.96 -26.30 -6.32
N TYR A 476 2.56 -25.21 -6.79
CA TYR A 476 1.96 -24.30 -7.76
C TYR A 476 2.76 -24.39 -9.06
N VAL A 477 2.09 -24.66 -10.18
CA VAL A 477 2.72 -24.70 -11.50
C VAL A 477 1.97 -23.79 -12.45
N ARG A 478 2.72 -22.97 -13.20
CA ARG A 478 2.20 -22.13 -14.28
C ARG A 478 2.92 -22.40 -15.59
N GLY A 479 2.19 -22.40 -16.72
CA GLY A 479 2.76 -22.51 -18.06
C GLY A 479 2.89 -23.96 -18.57
N THR A 480 4.10 -24.45 -18.84
CA THR A 480 4.29 -25.79 -19.40
C THR A 480 4.32 -26.86 -18.30
N LEU A 481 3.53 -27.94 -18.41
CA LEU A 481 3.57 -29.09 -17.46
C LEU A 481 4.23 -30.35 -18.06
N VAL A 482 4.51 -30.35 -19.36
CA VAL A 482 5.20 -31.46 -20.03
C VAL A 482 6.55 -31.71 -19.35
N ASN A 483 6.83 -32.98 -19.05
CA ASN A 483 8.03 -33.44 -18.35
C ASN A 483 8.13 -33.07 -16.85
N VAL A 484 7.04 -32.64 -16.20
CA VAL A 484 6.99 -32.48 -14.72
C VAL A 484 6.35 -33.72 -14.09
N VAL A 485 7.10 -34.47 -13.28
CA VAL A 485 6.55 -35.60 -12.52
C VAL A 485 6.11 -35.10 -11.14
N ILE A 486 4.81 -35.13 -10.88
CA ILE A 486 4.20 -34.57 -9.67
C ILE A 486 4.25 -35.61 -8.51
N PRO A 487 4.65 -35.23 -7.27
CA PRO A 487 4.73 -36.16 -6.15
C PRO A 487 3.36 -36.47 -5.55
N THR A 488 3.15 -37.74 -5.22
CA THR A 488 1.88 -38.25 -4.65
C THR A 488 1.63 -37.82 -3.19
N THR A 489 2.64 -37.25 -2.52
CA THR A 489 2.54 -36.78 -1.13
C THR A 489 1.84 -35.43 -0.98
N LEU A 490 1.52 -34.74 -2.09
CA LEU A 490 0.95 -33.40 -2.10
C LEU A 490 -0.37 -33.31 -1.35
N GLN A 491 -0.55 -32.22 -0.60
CA GLN A 491 -1.85 -31.84 -0.04
C GLN A 491 -2.56 -30.79 -0.89
N LYS A 492 -1.80 -29.93 -1.58
CA LYS A 492 -2.34 -28.86 -2.43
C LYS A 492 -1.63 -28.82 -3.78
N LEU A 493 -2.41 -28.81 -4.85
CA LEU A 493 -1.92 -28.68 -6.22
C LEU A 493 -2.67 -27.56 -6.93
N TYR A 494 -1.93 -26.58 -7.43
CA TYR A 494 -2.47 -25.44 -8.19
C TYR A 494 -1.79 -25.42 -9.56
N LEU A 495 -2.60 -25.51 -10.61
CA LEU A 495 -2.18 -25.49 -12.01
C LEU A 495 -2.80 -24.25 -12.65
N TYR A 496 -2.00 -23.33 -13.16
CA TYR A 496 -2.48 -22.07 -13.71
C TYR A 496 -1.92 -21.83 -15.12
N GLY A 497 -2.73 -21.43 -16.09
CA GLY A 497 -2.23 -21.05 -17.40
C GLY A 497 -1.52 -22.18 -18.15
N ILE A 498 -1.94 -23.44 -17.95
CA ILE A 498 -1.28 -24.59 -18.56
C ILE A 498 -1.46 -24.56 -20.08
N LYS A 499 -0.36 -24.66 -20.84
CA LYS A 499 -0.37 -24.43 -22.30
C LYS A 499 -0.62 -25.68 -23.14
N GLU A 500 -0.62 -26.87 -22.54
CA GLU A 500 -0.77 -28.14 -23.26
C GLU A 500 -2.11 -28.82 -23.00
N ASN A 501 -2.59 -29.58 -23.98
CA ASN A 501 -3.69 -30.52 -23.77
C ASN A 501 -3.10 -31.76 -23.09
N LEU A 502 -3.60 -32.08 -21.89
CA LEU A 502 -3.05 -33.14 -21.06
C LEU A 502 -4.17 -34.05 -20.59
N ASN A 503 -3.96 -35.36 -20.67
CA ASN A 503 -4.75 -36.33 -19.90
C ASN A 503 -4.07 -36.48 -18.54
N MET A 504 -4.74 -36.06 -17.46
CA MET A 504 -4.18 -36.10 -16.12
C MET A 504 -4.96 -37.06 -15.22
N ASP A 505 -4.27 -38.10 -14.73
CA ASP A 505 -4.80 -39.02 -13.73
C ASP A 505 -4.10 -38.81 -12.38
N PHE A 506 -4.84 -38.23 -11.44
CA PHE A 506 -4.45 -38.00 -10.05
C PHE A 506 -5.20 -38.93 -9.07
N SER A 507 -5.88 -39.98 -9.54
CA SER A 507 -6.66 -40.91 -8.70
C SER A 507 -5.85 -41.52 -7.55
N HIS A 508 -4.55 -41.70 -7.76
CA HIS A 508 -3.61 -42.31 -6.83
C HIS A 508 -3.04 -41.34 -5.78
N PHE A 509 -3.40 -40.06 -5.82
CA PHE A 509 -2.92 -39.04 -4.87
C PHE A 509 -3.72 -39.08 -3.57
N SER A 510 -3.38 -40.01 -2.68
CA SER A 510 -4.13 -40.29 -1.43
C SER A 510 -4.10 -39.17 -0.38
N ASN A 511 -3.27 -38.14 -0.55
CA ASN A 511 -3.11 -37.03 0.39
C ASN A 511 -3.64 -35.70 -0.15
N LEU A 512 -4.08 -35.65 -1.40
CA LEU A 512 -4.45 -34.42 -2.07
C LEU A 512 -5.78 -33.92 -1.54
N LYS A 513 -5.76 -32.76 -0.89
CA LYS A 513 -6.94 -32.11 -0.30
C LYS A 513 -7.44 -30.96 -1.15
N CYS A 514 -6.55 -30.21 -1.79
CA CYS A 514 -6.92 -29.06 -2.60
C CYS A 514 -6.38 -29.19 -4.03
N PHE A 515 -7.25 -29.04 -5.02
CA PHE A 515 -6.87 -28.98 -6.43
C PHE A 515 -7.47 -27.74 -7.10
N ALA A 516 -6.63 -26.96 -7.79
CA ALA A 516 -7.06 -25.86 -8.63
C ALA A 516 -6.45 -25.96 -10.03
N TYR A 517 -7.27 -25.82 -11.06
CA TYR A 517 -6.86 -25.64 -12.45
C TYR A 517 -7.48 -24.35 -12.97
N GLU A 518 -6.68 -23.38 -13.41
CA GLU A 518 -7.17 -22.04 -13.78
C GLU A 518 -6.51 -21.51 -15.06
N ASN A 519 -7.27 -20.90 -15.96
CA ASN A 519 -6.79 -20.19 -17.15
C ASN A 519 -5.86 -20.98 -18.11
N GLY A 520 -5.87 -22.32 -18.08
CA GLY A 520 -5.11 -23.16 -19.02
C GLY A 520 -5.88 -23.52 -20.31
N LYS A 521 -5.32 -24.38 -21.17
CA LYS A 521 -6.00 -24.94 -22.34
C LYS A 521 -7.13 -25.91 -21.95
N GLU A 522 -7.98 -26.24 -22.92
CA GLU A 522 -8.95 -27.32 -22.77
C GLU A 522 -8.25 -28.64 -22.47
N ILE A 523 -8.87 -29.43 -21.58
CA ILE A 523 -8.32 -30.69 -21.10
C ILE A 523 -9.21 -31.84 -21.54
N ASP A 524 -8.62 -32.83 -22.20
CA ASP A 524 -9.36 -33.97 -22.76
C ASP A 524 -9.96 -34.86 -21.66
N SER A 525 -9.23 -35.13 -20.58
CA SER A 525 -9.76 -35.84 -19.40
C SER A 525 -9.00 -35.58 -18.10
N PHE A 526 -9.75 -35.53 -16.99
CA PHE A 526 -9.24 -35.53 -15.62
C PHE A 526 -9.79 -36.73 -14.83
N VAL A 527 -8.90 -37.43 -14.12
CA VAL A 527 -9.28 -38.36 -13.05
C VAL A 527 -8.72 -37.82 -11.73
N LEU A 528 -9.60 -37.47 -10.78
CA LEU A 528 -9.21 -36.87 -9.50
C LEU A 528 -9.47 -37.82 -8.33
N PRO A 529 -8.73 -37.69 -7.22
CA PRO A 529 -8.94 -38.52 -6.03
C PRO A 529 -10.29 -38.23 -5.36
N SER A 530 -10.85 -39.22 -4.69
CA SER A 530 -12.21 -39.20 -4.12
C SER A 530 -12.33 -38.51 -2.75
N HIS A 531 -11.33 -37.77 -2.30
CA HIS A 531 -11.28 -37.19 -0.94
C HIS A 531 -10.82 -35.73 -0.96
N LEU A 532 -11.08 -35.02 -2.06
CA LEU A 532 -10.75 -33.61 -2.16
C LEU A 532 -11.64 -32.78 -1.24
N HIS A 533 -11.02 -31.91 -0.45
CA HIS A 533 -11.70 -30.89 0.36
C HIS A 533 -11.99 -29.63 -0.45
N LEU A 534 -11.21 -29.32 -1.48
CA LEU A 534 -11.40 -28.11 -2.29
C LEU A 534 -11.07 -28.38 -3.74
N LEU A 535 -12.03 -28.06 -4.62
CA LEU A 535 -11.89 -28.19 -6.06
C LEU A 535 -12.24 -26.88 -6.78
N LYS A 536 -11.36 -26.41 -7.66
CA LYS A 536 -11.59 -25.28 -8.57
C LYS A 536 -11.06 -25.59 -9.97
N ILE A 537 -11.89 -25.48 -11.01
CA ILE A 537 -11.49 -25.76 -12.41
C ILE A 537 -12.05 -24.68 -13.36
N GLN A 538 -11.17 -24.00 -14.10
CA GLN A 538 -11.44 -23.00 -15.14
C GLN A 538 -10.30 -23.03 -16.18
N PRO A 539 -10.50 -23.08 -17.52
CA PRO A 539 -11.75 -23.05 -18.28
C PRO A 539 -12.38 -24.45 -18.41
N VAL A 540 -13.21 -24.63 -19.44
CA VAL A 540 -14.15 -25.74 -19.62
C VAL A 540 -13.45 -27.11 -19.81
N VAL A 541 -13.98 -28.16 -19.18
CA VAL A 541 -13.49 -29.55 -19.32
C VAL A 541 -14.57 -30.46 -19.92
N PRO A 542 -14.35 -31.12 -21.07
CA PRO A 542 -15.30 -32.06 -21.70
C PRO A 542 -15.56 -33.35 -20.88
N HIS A 543 -14.54 -33.96 -20.26
CA HIS A 543 -14.70 -35.19 -19.49
C HIS A 543 -14.03 -35.13 -18.12
N LEU A 544 -14.84 -35.09 -17.05
CA LEU A 544 -14.39 -35.04 -15.65
C LEU A 544 -14.93 -36.24 -14.88
N GLN A 545 -14.05 -37.11 -14.39
CA GLN A 545 -14.41 -38.24 -13.52
C GLN A 545 -14.03 -37.94 -12.07
N ILE A 546 -15.05 -37.87 -11.20
CA ILE A 546 -14.91 -37.59 -9.77
C ILE A 546 -15.84 -38.51 -8.99
N ASN A 547 -15.30 -39.21 -8.00
CA ASN A 547 -16.07 -40.11 -7.15
C ASN A 547 -16.68 -39.37 -5.93
N GLN A 548 -15.89 -38.65 -5.12
CA GLN A 548 -16.37 -37.94 -3.90
C GLN A 548 -15.54 -36.67 -3.65
N VAL A 549 -16.19 -35.56 -3.26
CA VAL A 549 -15.56 -34.25 -2.95
C VAL A 549 -16.38 -33.57 -1.86
N ASP A 550 -15.73 -33.09 -0.79
CA ASP A 550 -16.43 -32.47 0.34
C ASP A 550 -16.91 -31.04 0.00
N TYR A 551 -16.14 -30.29 -0.79
CA TYR A 551 -16.47 -28.92 -1.15
C TYR A 551 -15.92 -28.48 -2.52
N ILE A 552 -16.78 -27.91 -3.35
CA ILE A 552 -16.50 -27.47 -4.73
C ILE A 552 -16.69 -25.95 -4.82
N GLN A 553 -15.65 -25.21 -5.23
CA GLN A 553 -15.74 -23.75 -5.36
C GLN A 553 -16.25 -23.28 -6.73
N CYS A 554 -15.82 -23.90 -7.84
CA CYS A 554 -16.26 -23.55 -9.19
C CYS A 554 -15.85 -24.62 -10.22
N ILE A 555 -16.77 -25.04 -11.09
CA ILE A 555 -16.51 -25.90 -12.27
C ILE A 555 -17.31 -25.35 -13.48
N SER A 556 -16.72 -25.38 -14.68
CA SER A 556 -17.36 -24.96 -15.95
C SER A 556 -17.36 -26.13 -16.96
N PHE A 557 -18.49 -26.41 -17.62
CA PHE A 557 -18.66 -27.53 -18.56
C PHE A 557 -19.18 -27.05 -19.93
N GLU A 558 -18.85 -27.76 -21.02
CA GLU A 558 -19.24 -27.34 -22.37
C GLU A 558 -20.56 -27.97 -22.81
N ASN A 559 -20.77 -29.29 -22.68
CA ASN A 559 -21.98 -29.89 -23.27
C ASN A 559 -22.46 -31.24 -22.67
N GLU A 560 -21.81 -31.80 -21.64
CA GLU A 560 -22.26 -33.06 -21.01
C GLU A 560 -22.30 -32.95 -19.48
N GLN A 561 -23.30 -33.60 -18.86
CA GLN A 561 -23.34 -33.71 -17.40
C GLN A 561 -22.21 -34.64 -16.94
N PRO A 562 -21.36 -34.21 -15.99
CA PRO A 562 -20.32 -35.06 -15.41
C PRO A 562 -20.92 -36.34 -14.79
N HIS A 563 -20.23 -37.47 -14.94
CA HIS A 563 -20.56 -38.71 -14.25
C HIS A 563 -20.10 -38.64 -12.78
N PHE A 564 -20.97 -38.16 -11.89
CA PHE A 564 -20.76 -38.22 -10.45
C PHE A 564 -21.31 -39.54 -9.87
N LYS A 565 -20.52 -40.27 -9.07
CA LYS A 565 -20.97 -41.46 -8.32
C LYS A 565 -20.89 -41.21 -6.81
N ASN A 566 -22.04 -41.04 -6.16
CA ASN A 566 -22.23 -40.84 -4.70
C ASN A 566 -21.81 -39.46 -4.16
N PHE A 567 -22.77 -38.54 -4.06
CA PHE A 567 -22.60 -37.20 -3.48
C PHE A 567 -23.19 -37.14 -2.05
N HIS A 568 -22.45 -36.58 -1.09
CA HIS A 568 -23.01 -36.11 0.19
C HIS A 568 -22.99 -34.58 0.17
N THR A 569 -24.17 -33.97 0.32
CA THR A 569 -24.42 -32.57 -0.02
C THR A 569 -24.19 -31.62 1.15
N ASP A 570 -23.17 -30.77 1.06
CA ASP A 570 -23.18 -29.37 1.52
C ASP A 570 -22.64 -28.49 0.37
N PHE A 571 -23.50 -28.27 -0.62
CA PHE A 571 -23.20 -27.65 -1.90
C PHE A 571 -23.51 -26.14 -1.89
N LEU A 572 -22.53 -25.27 -2.17
CA LEU A 572 -22.69 -23.80 -2.20
C LEU A 572 -22.11 -23.13 -3.48
N GLY A 573 -21.88 -23.84 -4.58
CA GLY A 573 -21.27 -23.28 -5.81
C GLY A 573 -22.09 -23.49 -7.09
N GLU A 574 -22.19 -22.47 -7.96
CA GLU A 574 -22.89 -22.56 -9.25
C GLU A 574 -22.23 -23.60 -10.20
N ILE A 575 -22.99 -24.59 -10.68
CA ILE A 575 -22.68 -25.32 -11.93
C ILE A 575 -23.15 -24.43 -13.08
N CYS A 576 -22.28 -24.10 -14.03
CA CYS A 576 -22.73 -23.54 -15.30
C CYS A 576 -22.35 -24.44 -16.46
N SER A 577 -23.39 -25.03 -17.04
CA SER A 577 -23.42 -25.38 -18.45
C SER A 577 -23.47 -24.08 -19.27
N ILE A 578 -22.80 -24.06 -20.42
CA ILE A 578 -23.07 -23.05 -21.45
C ILE A 578 -24.39 -23.40 -22.14
#